data_AF-A0A4U9VMR2-F1
#
_entry.id   AF-A0A4U9VMR2-F1
#
_cell.length_a   1.000
_cell.length_b   1.000
_cell.length_c   1.000
_cell.angle_alpha   90.00
_cell.angle_beta   90.00
_cell.angle_gamma   90.00
#
_symmetry.space_group_name_H-M   'P 1'
#
loop_
_entity.id
_entity.type
_entity.pdbx_description
1 polymer ?
#
loop_
_entity_poly.entity_id
_entity_poly.type
_entity_poly.pdbx_seq_one_letter_code
_entity_poly.pdbx_strand_id
1 'polypeptide(L)' 'MDLAAVSGNDAYTASFDHTSNSQSSFDVQIQYPTANGIETINTIGPGSQFIKTSGIGTPRIRFKTHSVPISVRVDYPQN' A
#
# COMPACT_ATOMS: atom_id res chain seq x y z
N MET A 1 5.02 -3.46 -5.74
CA MET A 1 3.96 -3.21 -6.72
C MET A 1 3.78 -1.72 -6.84
N ASP A 2 3.70 -1.22 -8.06
CA ASP A 2 3.34 0.16 -8.34
C ASP A 2 1.81 0.23 -8.45
N LEU A 3 1.21 1.30 -7.93
CA LEU A 3 -0.24 1.55 -8.01
C LEU A 3 -0.54 2.45 -9.23
N ALA A 4 -1.82 2.71 -9.49
CA ALA A 4 -2.21 3.66 -10.54
C ALA A 4 -1.56 5.02 -10.31
N ALA A 5 -1.08 5.65 -11.39
CA ALA A 5 -0.52 6.99 -11.31
C ALA A 5 -1.59 7.97 -10.83
N VAL A 6 -1.21 8.86 -9.91
CA VAL A 6 -2.08 9.89 -9.38
C VAL A 6 -1.65 11.26 -9.91
N SER A 7 -2.64 12.13 -10.12
CA SER A 7 -2.42 13.53 -10.48
C SER A 7 -3.27 14.43 -9.60
N GLY A 8 -2.63 15.26 -8.78
CA GLY A 8 -3.32 16.20 -7.90
C GLY A 8 -3.79 15.54 -6.61
N ASN A 9 -4.96 15.97 -6.12
CA ASN A 9 -5.50 15.50 -4.86
C ASN A 9 -6.35 14.25 -5.08
N ASP A 10 -5.95 13.15 -4.46
CA ASP A 10 -6.71 11.90 -4.45
C ASP A 10 -6.69 11.31 -3.02
N ALA A 11 -7.67 10.47 -2.70
CA ALA A 11 -7.77 9.82 -1.42
C ALA A 11 -8.39 8.44 -1.56
N TYR A 12 -7.72 7.43 -1.01
CA TYR A 12 -8.18 6.06 -1.07
C TYR A 12 -7.70 5.23 0.12
N THR A 13 -8.39 4.13 0.35
CA THR A 13 -7.99 3.12 1.34
C THR A 13 -7.37 1.95 0.61
N ALA A 14 -6.12 1.64 0.91
CA ALA A 14 -5.48 0.41 0.45
C ALA A 14 -5.65 -0.66 1.54
N SER A 15 -6.25 -1.79 1.18
CA SER A 15 -6.47 -2.93 2.09
C SER A 15 -5.56 -4.09 1.70
N PHE A 16 -4.97 -4.75 2.68
CA PHE A 16 -4.03 -5.85 2.50
C PHE A 16 -4.49 -7.03 3.34
N ASP A 17 -4.73 -8.17 2.69
CA ASP A 17 -5.19 -9.39 3.36
C ASP A 17 -4.47 -10.64 2.85
N HIS A 18 -4.54 -11.70 3.63
CA HIS A 18 -4.12 -13.03 3.25
C HIS A 18 -5.02 -13.62 2.18
N THR A 19 -4.40 -14.22 1.17
CA THR A 19 -5.09 -15.17 0.28
C THR A 19 -4.73 -16.62 0.57
N SER A 20 -3.75 -16.84 1.45
CA SER A 20 -3.37 -18.17 1.95
C SER A 20 -3.95 -18.44 3.34
N ASN A 21 -4.14 -19.72 3.68
CA ASN A 21 -4.64 -20.14 5.00
C ASN A 21 -3.65 -19.90 6.16
N SER A 22 -2.47 -19.34 5.87
CA SER A 22 -1.45 -19.07 6.88
C SER A 22 -1.68 -17.68 7.48
N GLN A 23 -2.17 -17.63 8.72
CA GLN A 23 -2.27 -16.39 9.49
C GLN A 23 -0.87 -15.97 9.98
N SER A 24 -0.25 -14.97 9.33
CA SER A 24 1.07 -14.46 9.72
C SER A 24 1.18 -12.97 9.40
N SER A 25 1.69 -12.16 10.31
CA SER A 25 1.90 -10.73 10.01
C SER A 25 2.96 -10.50 8.93
N PHE A 26 2.88 -9.36 8.27
CA PHE A 26 3.89 -8.91 7.31
C PHE A 26 4.06 -7.39 7.35
N ASP A 27 5.26 -6.91 7.07
CA ASP A 27 5.50 -5.47 6.98
C ASP A 27 4.95 -4.94 5.65
N VAL A 28 4.37 -3.74 5.70
CA VAL A 28 3.87 -2.99 4.56
C VAL A 28 4.55 -1.63 4.53
N GLN A 29 5.19 -1.31 3.41
CA GLN A 29 5.71 0.01 3.14
C GLN A 29 4.96 0.62 1.95
N ILE A 30 4.44 1.82 2.14
CA ILE A 30 3.68 2.57 1.14
C ILE A 30 4.38 3.89 0.88
N GLN A 31 4.70 4.17 -0.37
CA GLN A 31 5.25 5.44 -0.83
C GLN A 31 4.22 6.13 -1.73
N TYR A 32 3.96 7.40 -1.53
CA TYR A 32 2.96 8.14 -2.32
C TYR A 32 3.35 9.62 -2.49
N PRO A 33 2.94 10.25 -3.60
CA PRO A 33 3.26 11.65 -3.86
C PRO A 33 2.36 12.61 -3.08
N THR A 34 2.98 13.63 -2.51
CA THR A 34 2.36 14.80 -1.89
C THR A 34 2.88 16.08 -2.53
N ALA A 35 2.34 17.23 -2.13
CA ALA A 35 2.77 18.52 -2.61
C ALA A 35 4.23 18.83 -2.23
N ASN A 36 4.75 18.18 -1.18
CA ASN A 36 6.08 18.39 -0.64
C ASN A 36 7.09 17.33 -1.10
N GLY A 37 6.69 16.40 -1.98
CA GLY A 37 7.52 15.28 -2.44
C GLY A 37 6.91 13.92 -2.13
N ILE A 38 7.74 12.89 -2.01
CA ILE A 38 7.27 11.53 -1.69
C ILE A 38 7.23 11.35 -0.17
N GLU A 39 6.06 10.95 0.35
CA GLU A 39 5.92 10.47 1.72
C GLU A 39 5.99 8.95 1.79
N THR A 40 6.37 8.43 2.95
CA THR A 40 6.43 6.99 3.21
C THR A 40 5.71 6.64 4.51
N ILE A 41 4.80 5.67 4.44
CA ILE A 41 4.16 5.04 5.60
C ILE A 41 4.70 3.62 5.73
N ASN A 42 5.05 3.23 6.97
CA ASN A 42 5.34 1.84 7.31
C ASN A 42 4.28 1.36 8.29
N THR A 43 3.68 0.20 8.02
CA THR A 43 2.64 -0.43 8.84
C THR A 43 2.74 -1.96 8.77
N ILE A 44 1.85 -2.66 9.47
CA ILE A 44 1.81 -4.12 9.52
C ILE A 44 0.46 -4.60 8.96
N GLY A 45 0.50 -5.63 8.11
CA GLY A 45 -0.67 -6.34 7.61
C GLY A 45 -0.90 -7.68 8.32
N PRO A 46 -2.11 -8.28 8.19
CA PRO A 46 -3.25 -7.79 7.39
C PRO A 46 -3.96 -6.58 8.02
N GLY A 47 -4.57 -5.73 7.20
CA GLY A 47 -5.19 -4.48 7.65
C GLY A 47 -5.43 -3.51 6.49
N SER A 48 -5.72 -2.24 6.82
CA SER A 48 -5.96 -1.21 5.82
C SER A 48 -5.27 0.10 6.19
N GLN A 49 -4.85 0.86 5.18
CA GLN A 49 -4.26 2.18 5.35
C GLN A 49 -4.98 3.20 4.47
N PHE A 50 -5.45 4.29 5.08
CA PHE A 50 -5.94 5.45 4.36
C PHE A 50 -4.76 6.28 3.85
N ILE A 51 -4.79 6.65 2.58
CA ILE A 51 -3.75 7.37 1.86
C ILE A 51 -4.40 8.59 1.20
N LYS A 52 -3.77 9.75 1.40
CA LYS A 52 -4.15 11.00 0.73
C LYS A 52 -2.97 11.50 -0.08
N THR A 53 -3.11 11.51 -1.40
CA THR A 53 -2.10 12.06 -2.30
C THR A 53 -2.44 13.50 -2.62
N SER A 54 -1.41 14.31 -2.87
CA SER A 54 -1.58 15.72 -3.25
C SER A 54 -0.54 16.19 -4.25
N GLY A 55 0.05 15.24 -4.99
CA GLY A 55 1.13 15.47 -5.93
C GLY A 55 0.92 14.66 -7.22
N ILE A 56 1.93 14.67 -8.08
CA ILE A 56 1.93 13.89 -9.32
C ILE A 56 2.96 12.78 -9.17
N GLY A 57 2.58 11.55 -9.51
CA GLY A 57 3.51 10.43 -9.53
C GLY A 57 2.83 9.09 -9.33
N THR A 58 3.65 8.06 -9.19
CA THR A 58 3.17 6.68 -9.04
C THR A 58 3.38 6.23 -7.60
N PRO A 59 2.31 5.98 -6.83
CA PRO A 59 2.45 5.39 -5.51
C PRO A 59 3.00 3.97 -5.63
N ARG A 60 3.74 3.53 -4.61
CA ARG A 60 4.37 2.21 -4.58
C ARG A 60 4.13 1.53 -3.25
N ILE A 61 3.74 0.26 -3.30
CA ILE A 61 3.60 -0.58 -2.13
C ILE A 61 4.58 -1.75 -2.15
N ARG A 62 5.20 -2.04 -1.01
CA ARG A 62 6.14 -3.14 -0.82
C ARG A 62 5.77 -3.94 0.41
N PHE A 63 5.98 -5.24 0.33
CA PHE A 63 5.65 -6.20 1.38
C PHE A 63 6.90 -6.96 1.79
N LYS A 64 7.04 -7.24 3.09
CA LYS A 64 8.07 -8.14 3.61
C LYS A 64 7.44 -9.14 4.57
N THR A 65 7.57 -10.41 4.23
CA THR A 65 7.07 -11.53 5.04
C THR A 65 8.05 -11.87 6.15
N HIS A 66 7.58 -12.22 7.34
CA HIS A 66 8.46 -12.51 8.48
C HIS A 66 8.92 -13.97 8.57
N SER A 67 8.01 -14.93 8.33
CA SER A 67 8.26 -16.32 8.77
C SER A 67 7.93 -17.37 7.71
N VAL A 68 6.92 -17.13 6.89
CA VAL A 68 6.43 -18.09 5.90
C VAL A 68 6.07 -17.37 4.61
N PRO A 69 6.22 -18.02 3.44
CA PRO A 69 5.67 -17.49 2.20
C PRO A 69 4.16 -17.31 2.35
N ILE A 70 3.69 -16.08 2.18
CA ILE A 70 2.28 -15.75 2.16
C ILE A 70 1.92 -15.12 0.81
N SER A 71 0.69 -15.34 0.38
CA SER A 71 0.12 -14.62 -0.75
C SER A 71 -0.72 -13.48 -0.21
N VAL A 72 -0.41 -12.25 -0.61
CA VAL A 72 -1.08 -11.02 -0.15
C VAL A 72 -1.93 -10.47 -1.27
N ARG A 73 -3.22 -10.26 -1.01
CA ARG A 73 -4.11 -9.48 -1.89
C ARG A 73 -4.08 -8.03 -1.45
N VAL A 74 -4.06 -7.15 -2.44
CA VAL A 74 -4.12 -5.70 -2.23
C VAL A 74 -5.30 -5.15 -3.01
N ASP A 75 -6.27 -4.60 -2.30
CA ASP A 75 -7.40 -3.90 -2.91
C ASP A 75 -7.18 -2.40 -2.79
N TYR A 76 -7.17 -1.72 -3.94
CA TYR A 76 -7.03 -0.27 -4.08
C TYR A 76 -7.79 0.17 -5.34
N PRO A 77 -8.32 1.42 -5.41
CA PRO A 77 -9.05 1.88 -6.58
C PRO A 77 -8.15 1.84 -7.83
N GLN A 78 -8.65 1.20 -8.87
CA GLN A 78 -8.08 1.23 -10.21
C GLN A 78 -8.67 2.47 -10.88
N ASN A 79 -7.85 3.49 -11.15
CA ASN A 79 -8.24 4.60 -12.03
C ASN A 79 -8.25 4.14 -13.49
#